data_AF-A0A3N5L577-F1
#
_entry.id   AF-A0A3N5L577-F1
#
_cell.length_a   1.000
_cell.length_b   1.000
_cell.length_c   1.000
_cell.angle_alpha   90.00
_cell.angle_beta   90.00
_cell.angle_gamma   90.00
#
_symmetry.space_group_name_H-M   'P 1'
#
loop_
_entity.id
_entity.type
_entity.pdbx_description
1 polymer ?
#
loop_
_entity_poly.entity_id
_entity_poly.type
_entity_poly.pdbx_seq_one_letter_code
_entity_poly.pdbx_strand_id
1 'polypeptide(L)'
;VREVPVAAAEHACKLLEEFSAAGFGGLMEMGEPSEPILGCPVASGKIGIAFYAGVNGVVAAEEQGARIETAPISLLVDYSRMSKLK
;
A
#
# COMPACT_ATOMS: atom_id res chain seq x y z
N VAL A 1 5.95 1.66 6.28
CA VAL A 1 5.48 0.31 6.70
C VAL A 1 4.30 0.48 7.65
N ARG A 2 3.34 -0.45 7.64
CA ARG A 2 2.24 -0.49 8.60
C ARG A 2 2.42 -1.71 9.49
N GLU A 3 1.88 -1.67 10.70
CA GLU A 3 1.94 -2.80 11.64
C GLU A 3 0.52 -3.18 12.07
N VAL A 4 0.28 -4.47 12.23
CA VAL A 4 -0.96 -4.97 12.86
C VAL A 4 -0.61 -5.98 13.96
N PRO A 5 -1.41 -6.07 15.05
CA PRO A 5 -1.20 -7.09 16.07
C PRO A 5 -1.25 -8.50 15.47
N VAL A 6 -0.44 -9.43 15.99
CA VAL A 6 -0.45 -10.84 15.52
C VAL A 6 -1.85 -11.46 15.63
N ALA A 7 -2.60 -11.10 16.67
CA ALA A 7 -3.99 -11.55 16.85
C ALA A 7 -4.94 -11.15 15.70
N ALA A 8 -4.60 -10.12 14.93
CA ALA A 8 -5.35 -9.64 13.77
C ALA A 8 -4.71 -10.05 12.43
N ALA A 9 -3.57 -10.74 12.43
CA ALA A 9 -2.80 -11.04 11.22
C ALA A 9 -3.60 -11.86 10.19
N GLU A 10 -4.26 -12.93 10.63
CA GLU A 10 -5.06 -13.77 9.75
C GLU A 10 -6.24 -12.99 9.13
N HIS A 11 -6.90 -12.15 9.94
CA HIS A 11 -7.99 -11.32 9.46
C HIS A 11 -7.52 -10.26 8.47
N ALA A 12 -6.39 -9.61 8.75
CA ALA A 12 -5.76 -8.65 7.85
C ALA A 12 -5.37 -9.31 6.52
N CYS A 13 -4.84 -10.54 6.55
CA CYS A 13 -4.50 -11.29 5.34
C CYS A 13 -5.74 -11.54 4.47
N LYS A 14 -6.83 -12.05 5.05
CA LYS A 14 -8.10 -12.27 4.32
C LYS A 14 -8.65 -10.97 3.70
N LEU A 15 -8.62 -9.86 4.44
CA LEU A 15 -9.04 -8.57 3.90
C LEU A 15 -8.17 -8.11 2.74
N LEU A 16 -6.86 -8.38 2.78
CA LEU A 16 -5.93 -8.03 1.71
C LEU A 16 -6.13 -8.90 0.47
N GLU A 17 -6.50 -10.17 0.64
CA GLU A 17 -6.90 -11.06 -0.47
C GLU A 17 -8.19 -10.55 -1.13
N GLU A 18 -9.20 -10.19 -0.35
CA GLU A 18 -10.45 -9.58 -0.85
C GLU A 18 -10.19 -8.24 -1.56
N PHE A 19 -9.32 -7.41 -1.00
CA PHE A 19 -8.89 -6.13 -1.58
C PHE A 19 -8.21 -6.32 -2.94
N SER A 20 -7.34 -7.34 -3.04
CA SER A 20 -6.70 -7.73 -4.29
C SER A 20 -7.73 -8.24 -5.32
N ALA A 21 -8.67 -9.09 -4.90
CA ALA A 21 -9.74 -9.60 -5.76
C ALA A 21 -10.67 -8.49 -6.27
N ALA A 22 -10.87 -7.43 -5.49
CA ALA A 22 -11.60 -6.22 -5.90
C ALA A 22 -10.81 -5.34 -6.90
N GLY A 23 -9.59 -5.71 -7.25
CA GLY A 23 -8.76 -5.02 -8.24
C GLY A 23 -7.86 -3.94 -7.66
N PHE A 24 -7.73 -3.85 -6.33
CA PHE A 24 -6.79 -2.94 -5.70
C PHE A 24 -5.43 -3.62 -5.53
N GLY A 25 -4.40 -3.03 -6.15
CA GLY A 25 -3.02 -3.42 -5.93
C GLY A 25 -2.40 -2.66 -4.75
N GLY A 26 -1.13 -2.95 -4.48
CA GLY A 26 -0.34 -2.16 -3.55
C GLY A 26 0.36 -2.97 -2.47
N LEU A 27 -0.15 -4.16 -2.12
CA LEU A 27 0.54 -5.03 -1.19
C LEU A 27 1.84 -5.53 -1.82
N MET A 28 2.95 -5.28 -1.14
CA MET A 28 4.26 -5.76 -1.56
C MET A 28 4.63 -7.02 -0.79
N GLU A 29 4.51 -6.98 0.54
CA GLU A 29 4.93 -8.08 1.42
C GLU A 29 4.23 -7.96 2.80
N MET A 30 3.96 -9.11 3.42
CA MET A 30 3.63 -9.22 4.83
C MET A 30 4.75 -9.99 5.53
N GLY A 31 5.23 -9.45 6.64
CA GLY A 31 6.32 -10.03 7.41
C GLY A 31 5.82 -10.97 8.52
N GLU A 32 6.76 -11.71 9.09
CA GLU A 32 6.52 -12.60 10.23
C GLU A 32 6.42 -11.83 11.57
N PRO A 33 5.84 -12.44 12.62
CA PRO A 33 5.71 -11.82 13.93
C PRO A 33 7.03 -11.29 14.51
N SER A 34 7.05 -10.00 14.83
CA SER A 34 8.19 -9.29 15.43
C SER A 34 9.47 -9.29 14.59
N GLU A 35 9.38 -9.65 13.30
CA GLU A 35 10.51 -9.58 12.36
C GLU A 35 10.52 -8.25 11.60
N PRO A 36 11.70 -7.65 11.35
CA PRO A 36 11.81 -6.47 10.49
C PRO A 36 11.33 -6.77 9.07
N ILE A 37 10.65 -5.81 8.45
CA ILE A 37 10.20 -5.91 7.05
C ILE A 37 10.89 -4.82 6.21
N LEU A 38 11.56 -5.22 5.13
CA LEU A 38 12.33 -4.31 4.27
C LEU A 38 13.31 -3.40 5.07
N GLY A 39 13.93 -3.94 6.11
CA GLY A 39 14.83 -3.20 7.01
C GLY A 39 14.15 -2.24 7.98
N CYS A 40 12.82 -2.13 7.96
CA CYS A 40 12.05 -1.37 8.94
C CYS A 40 11.77 -2.23 10.18
N PRO A 41 12.01 -1.73 11.40
CA PRO A 41 11.70 -2.47 12.62
C PRO A 41 10.18 -2.66 12.76
N VAL A 42 9.79 -3.81 13.33
CA VAL A 42 8.40 -4.13 13.68
C VAL A 42 8.33 -4.36 15.19
N ALA A 43 7.35 -3.74 15.84
CA ALA A 43 7.17 -3.90 17.29
C ALA A 43 6.84 -5.35 17.69
N SER A 44 7.31 -5.75 18.88
CA SER A 44 6.99 -7.05 19.45
C SER A 44 5.47 -7.29 19.52
N GLY A 45 5.04 -8.50 19.15
CA GLY A 45 3.63 -8.88 19.12
C GLY A 45 2.85 -8.33 17.92
N LYS A 46 3.54 -7.82 16.89
CA LYS A 46 2.95 -7.36 15.64
C LYS A 46 3.60 -8.00 14.42
N ILE A 47 2.92 -7.92 13.29
CA ILE A 47 3.48 -8.20 11.96
C ILE A 47 3.62 -6.90 11.18
N GLY A 48 4.62 -6.84 10.30
CA GLY A 48 4.82 -5.74 9.37
C GLY A 48 4.06 -5.95 8.06
N ILE A 49 3.57 -4.86 7.46
CA ILE A 49 2.93 -4.86 6.15
C ILE A 49 3.56 -3.76 5.29
N ALA A 50 4.15 -4.17 4.17
CA ALA A 50 4.76 -3.29 3.18
C ALA A 50 3.76 -3.03 2.04
N PHE A 51 3.59 -1.74 1.70
CA PHE A 51 2.67 -1.28 0.66
C PHE A 51 3.36 -0.24 -0.23
N TYR A 52 3.10 -0.29 -1.53
CA TYR A 52 3.51 0.73 -2.48
C TYR A 52 2.87 2.10 -2.16
N ALA A 53 3.62 3.17 -2.41
CA ALA A 53 3.12 4.53 -2.27
C ALA A 53 2.29 4.95 -3.50
N GLY A 54 1.27 5.78 -3.28
CA GLY A 54 0.32 6.17 -4.33
C GLY A 54 0.90 7.06 -5.44
N VAL A 55 2.08 7.66 -5.23
CA VAL A 55 2.68 8.61 -6.19
C VAL A 55 3.62 7.94 -7.20
N ASN A 56 3.86 6.63 -7.09
CA ASN A 56 4.82 5.93 -7.97
C ASN A 56 4.54 6.12 -9.46
N GLY A 57 3.27 6.07 -9.88
CA GLY A 57 2.89 6.28 -11.29
C GLY A 57 3.11 7.72 -11.76
N VAL A 58 2.90 8.70 -10.88
CA VAL A 58 3.14 10.11 -11.19
C VAL A 58 4.64 10.38 -11.33
N VAL A 59 5.45 9.85 -10.41
CA VAL A 59 6.91 9.96 -10.46
C VAL A 59 7.46 9.27 -11.71
N ALA A 60 6.97 8.08 -12.05
CA ALA A 60 7.38 7.40 -13.28
C ALA A 60 7.09 8.24 -14.54
N ALA A 61 5.96 8.95 -14.60
CA ALA A 61 5.66 9.84 -15.72
C ALA A 61 6.59 11.07 -15.77
N GLU A 62 6.95 11.62 -14.60
CA GLU A 62 7.94 12.70 -14.50
C GLU A 62 9.33 12.25 -14.98
N GLU A 63 9.77 11.04 -14.60
CA GLU A 63 11.01 10.42 -15.07
C GLU A 63 11.05 10.21 -16.60
N GLN A 64 9.88 10.10 -17.25
CA GLN A 64 9.75 10.06 -18.71
C GLN A 64 9.69 11.46 -19.37
N GLY A 65 9.83 12.54 -18.60
CA GLY A 65 9.90 13.91 -19.08
C GLY A 65 8.57 14.68 -19.03
N ALA A 66 7.51 14.13 -18.44
CA ALA A 66 6.30 14.89 -18.18
C ALA A 66 6.56 15.95 -17.09
N ARG A 67 6.08 17.18 -17.30
CA ARG A 67 6.12 18.21 -16.25
C ARG A 67 4.91 18.03 -15.35
N ILE A 68 5.12 17.58 -14.12
CA ILE A 68 4.05 17.32 -13.16
C ILE A 68 4.34 18.09 -11.87
N GLU A 69 3.31 18.70 -11.29
CA GLU A 69 3.36 19.32 -9.98
C GLU A 69 2.53 18.47 -9.01
N THR A 70 3.15 17.99 -7.93
CA THR A 70 2.46 17.21 -6.89
C THR A 70 2.09 18.10 -5.72
N ALA A 71 0.81 18.11 -5.36
CA ALA A 71 0.33 18.73 -4.13
C ALA A 71 0.10 17.65 -3.06
N PRO A 72 0.17 17.98 -1.76
CA PRO A 72 -0.26 17.08 -0.69
C PRO A 72 -1.71 16.60 -0.89
N ILE A 73 -2.11 15.54 -0.16
CA ILE A 73 -3.50 15.05 -0.17
C ILE A 73 -4.43 16.22 0.12
N SER A 74 -5.15 16.64 -0.90
CA SER A 74 -5.94 17.88 -0.92
C SER A 74 -7.34 17.66 -1.48
N LEU A 75 -7.68 16.43 -1.89
CA LEU A 75 -8.91 16.14 -2.61
C LEU A 75 -9.51 14.80 -2.21
N LEU A 76 -10.84 14.81 -2.02
CA LEU A 76 -11.67 13.62 -2.03
C LEU A 76 -12.23 13.44 -3.44
N VAL A 77 -12.05 12.26 -4.01
CA VAL A 77 -12.55 11.90 -5.34
C VAL A 77 -13.50 10.72 -5.20
N ASP A 78 -14.64 10.80 -5.88
CA ASP A 78 -15.58 9.68 -5.97
C ASP A 78 -14.94 8.55 -6.80
N TYR A 79 -14.87 7.35 -6.22
CA TYR A 79 -14.30 6.17 -6.86
C TYR A 79 -14.97 5.86 -8.21
N SER A 80 -16.27 6.14 -8.37
CA SER A 80 -17.00 5.93 -9.62
C SER A 80 -16.49 6.77 -10.80
N ARG A 81 -15.70 7.83 -10.53
CA ARG A 81 -15.05 8.65 -11.55
C ARG A 81 -13.71 8.08 -12.03
N MET A 82 -13.21 7.04 -11.38
CA MET A 82 -11.96 6.39 -11.76
C MET A 82 -12.22 5.28 -12.79
N SER A 83 -11.22 5.04 -13.64
CA SER A 83 -11.23 3.95 -14.61
C SER A 83 -10.06 3.01 -14.35
N LYS A 84 -10.29 1.71 -14.56
CA LYS A 84 -9.21 0.72 -14.53
C LYS A 84 -8.16 1.06 -15.60
N LEU A 85 -6.89 1.16 -15.18
CA LEU A 85 -5.75 1.24 -16.09
C LEU A 85 -5.68 -0.06 -16.91
N LYS A 86 -5.51 0.08 -18.23
CA LYS A 86 -5.41 -1.02 -19.18
C LYS A 86 -3.98 -1.56 -19.25
#